data_AF-A0A2E0HCR6-F1
#
_entry.id   AF-A0A2E0HCR6-F1
#
_cell.length_a   1.000
_cell.length_b   1.000
_cell.length_c   1.000
_cell.angle_alpha   90.00
_cell.angle_beta   90.00
_cell.angle_gamma   90.00
#
_symmetry.space_group_name_H-M   'P 1'
#
loop_
_entity.id
_entity.type
_entity.pdbx_description
1 polymer ?
#
loop_
_entity_poly.entity_id
_entity_poly.type
_entity_poly.pdbx_seq_one_letter_code
_entity_poly.pdbx_strand_id
1 'polypeptide(L)'
;MLWLVLGLVTASGSWAAVPEAVAVGRVAELRLPADSVRFKVQSPDTEFQSPLQLPADGWQRLARRSINVGKQRGPVWFHFRVANQTAAEVQRLLEIRWINLRMVEFFAINRVTGRVDTQVEGLGFPKPDHSLSNTSWIFPFQVEAGATVDIYIRAQSRYNVMLPMFVWQPEALQDHQVERYVWYGLAFGVLAAMLLYNLSLYVFTRYSSYLFYSVYAASIIVYEFGLTGVGDRLVWGAALAPVERFCSVHLP
;
A
#
# COMPACT_ATOMS: atom_id res chain seq x y z
N MET A 1 7.74 -24.53 62.24
CA MET A 1 6.50 -24.44 61.44
C MET A 1 6.71 -23.28 60.47
N LEU A 2 7.24 -23.52 59.25
CA LEU A 2 6.47 -23.71 58.00
C LEU A 2 5.43 -22.58 57.85
N TRP A 3 5.55 -21.67 56.88
CA TRP A 3 5.22 -21.92 55.46
C TRP A 3 6.04 -21.08 54.47
N LEU A 4 6.50 -21.76 53.40
CA LEU A 4 6.97 -21.22 52.13
C LEU A 4 5.80 -20.53 51.40
N VAL A 5 5.98 -19.27 50.97
CA VAL A 5 5.15 -18.67 49.93
C VAL A 5 5.92 -18.78 48.62
N LEU A 6 5.60 -19.82 47.84
CA LEU A 6 5.90 -19.89 46.42
C LEU A 6 5.10 -18.80 45.71
N GLY A 7 5.74 -17.66 45.43
CA GLY A 7 5.25 -16.73 44.43
C GLY A 7 5.52 -17.33 43.06
N LEU A 8 4.50 -17.94 42.45
CA LEU A 8 4.52 -18.33 41.04
C LEU A 8 4.86 -17.08 40.21
N VAL A 9 6.09 -17.02 39.71
CA VAL A 9 6.43 -16.17 38.57
C VAL A 9 5.69 -16.80 37.38
N THR A 10 4.48 -16.33 37.11
CA THR A 10 3.87 -16.57 35.81
C THR A 10 4.69 -15.76 34.82
N ALA A 11 5.66 -16.42 34.17
CA ALA A 11 6.23 -15.97 32.93
C ALA A 11 5.06 -15.83 31.95
N SER A 12 4.51 -14.62 31.84
CA SER A 12 3.58 -14.24 30.79
C SER A 12 4.38 -14.23 29.49
N GLY A 13 4.59 -15.42 28.94
CA GLY A 13 5.16 -15.60 27.62
C GLY A 13 4.37 -14.73 26.64
N SER A 14 5.10 -13.92 25.91
CA SER A 14 4.70 -12.97 24.88
C SER A 14 4.08 -13.62 23.65
N TRP A 15 3.00 -14.40 23.83
CA TRP A 15 2.28 -15.05 22.73
C TRP A 15 1.41 -14.06 21.95
N ALA A 16 1.28 -12.82 22.43
CA ALA A 16 0.50 -11.75 21.79
C ALA A 16 1.25 -11.00 20.66
N ALA A 17 2.56 -11.18 20.54
CA ALA A 17 3.41 -10.37 19.66
C ALA A 17 3.36 -10.80 18.18
N VAL A 18 3.16 -12.10 17.90
CA VAL A 18 3.34 -12.62 16.54
C VAL A 18 1.97 -12.80 15.84
N PRO A 19 1.68 -12.09 14.74
CA PRO A 19 0.39 -12.17 14.04
C PRO A 19 0.14 -13.58 13.50
N GLU A 20 -1.09 -14.09 13.58
CA GLU A 20 -1.41 -15.40 12.99
C GLU A 20 -1.13 -15.40 11.47
N ALA A 21 -0.61 -16.52 10.94
CA ALA A 21 -0.27 -16.61 9.54
C ALA A 21 -1.53 -16.78 8.68
N VAL A 22 -1.69 -15.93 7.66
CA VAL A 22 -2.82 -15.99 6.76
C VAL A 22 -2.50 -16.94 5.60
N ALA A 23 -3.37 -17.91 5.36
CA ALA A 23 -3.18 -18.90 4.30
C ALA A 23 -3.47 -18.30 2.91
N VAL A 24 -2.51 -18.41 1.99
CA VAL A 24 -2.61 -17.87 0.61
C VAL A 24 -2.83 -18.93 -0.46
N GLY A 25 -2.98 -20.20 -0.08
CA GLY A 25 -2.82 -21.36 -0.96
C GLY A 25 -3.51 -21.28 -2.34
N ARG A 26 -4.85 -21.16 -2.39
CA ARG A 26 -5.61 -21.07 -3.66
C ARG A 26 -6.49 -19.82 -3.77
N VAL A 27 -6.37 -18.90 -2.83
CA VAL A 27 -7.21 -17.71 -2.78
C VAL A 27 -6.74 -16.72 -3.84
N ALA A 28 -7.66 -16.28 -4.71
CA ALA A 28 -7.38 -15.33 -5.79
C ALA A 28 -7.13 -13.91 -5.27
N GLU A 29 -8.00 -13.45 -4.35
CA GLU A 29 -7.88 -12.19 -3.61
C GLU A 29 -7.99 -12.46 -2.11
N LEU A 30 -6.99 -12.00 -1.36
CA LEU A 30 -7.00 -12.03 0.08
C LEU A 30 -6.84 -10.62 0.62
N ARG A 31 -7.93 -10.03 1.09
CA ARG A 31 -7.86 -8.81 1.89
C ARG A 31 -7.29 -9.15 3.26
N LEU A 32 -6.20 -8.50 3.65
CA LEU A 32 -5.59 -8.75 4.95
C LEU A 32 -6.54 -8.26 6.07
N PRO A 33 -7.01 -9.14 6.96
CA PRO A 33 -7.84 -8.72 8.08
C PRO A 33 -7.00 -7.87 9.03
N ALA A 34 -7.60 -6.84 9.62
CA ALA A 34 -6.90 -5.95 10.53
C ALA A 34 -6.33 -6.70 11.76
N ASP A 35 -6.97 -7.80 12.16
CA ASP A 35 -6.53 -8.63 13.28
C ASP A 35 -5.26 -9.44 13.00
N SER A 36 -4.94 -9.72 11.73
CA SER A 36 -3.69 -10.41 11.34
C SER A 36 -2.53 -9.45 11.13
N VAL A 37 -2.75 -8.15 11.25
CA VAL A 37 -1.71 -7.13 11.06
C VAL A 37 -1.35 -6.53 12.41
N ARG A 38 -0.05 -6.42 12.67
CA ARG A 38 0.49 -5.64 13.78
C ARG A 38 1.12 -4.38 13.23
N PHE A 39 1.06 -3.29 13.98
CA PHE A 39 1.76 -2.08 13.63
C PHE A 39 2.63 -1.58 14.77
N LYS A 40 3.70 -0.87 14.42
CA LYS A 40 4.60 -0.24 15.37
C LYS A 40 4.99 1.14 14.84
N VAL A 41 4.73 2.16 15.65
CA VAL A 41 5.14 3.54 15.33
C VAL A 41 6.59 3.70 15.76
N GLN A 42 7.43 4.10 14.83
CA GLN A 42 8.83 4.39 15.10
C GLN A 42 8.97 5.82 15.63
N SER A 43 9.78 6.00 16.67
CA SER A 43 10.12 7.33 17.16
C SER A 43 10.96 8.07 16.10
N PRO A 44 10.76 9.37 15.88
CA PRO A 44 11.58 10.15 14.95
C PRO A 44 13.09 10.11 15.26
N ASP A 45 13.45 9.91 16.52
CA ASP A 45 14.85 9.94 16.99
C ASP A 45 15.59 8.61 16.80
N THR A 46 14.90 7.57 16.33
CA THR A 46 15.48 6.24 16.14
C THR A 46 15.31 5.83 14.69
N GLU A 47 16.39 5.49 13.99
CA GLU A 47 16.34 5.07 12.58
C GLU A 47 16.61 3.57 12.43
N PHE A 48 15.53 2.78 12.32
CA PHE A 48 15.58 1.39 11.88
C PHE A 48 15.52 1.33 10.37
N GLN A 49 16.54 0.75 9.74
CA GLN A 49 16.62 0.56 8.30
C GLN A 49 16.24 -0.88 7.88
N SER A 50 16.22 -1.81 8.84
CA SER A 50 15.85 -3.20 8.60
C SER A 50 14.86 -3.70 9.65
N PRO A 51 13.89 -4.56 9.28
CA PRO A 51 13.00 -5.20 10.25
C PRO A 51 13.74 -6.04 11.29
N LEU A 52 14.95 -6.51 10.99
CA LEU A 52 15.78 -7.30 11.92
C LEU A 52 16.29 -6.47 13.12
N GLN A 53 16.30 -5.15 13.01
CA GLN A 53 16.71 -4.23 14.08
C GLN A 53 15.53 -3.85 15.00
N LEU A 54 14.30 -4.21 14.62
CA LEU A 54 13.12 -3.83 15.39
C LEU A 54 13.06 -4.63 16.70
N PRO A 55 12.86 -3.98 17.86
CA PRO A 55 12.59 -4.69 19.10
C PRO A 55 11.33 -5.55 18.96
N ALA A 56 11.35 -6.75 19.53
CA ALA A 56 10.22 -7.67 19.54
C ALA A 56 9.00 -7.13 20.31
N ASP A 57 9.21 -6.19 21.23
CA ASP A 57 8.17 -5.56 22.02
C ASP A 57 7.59 -4.29 21.36
N GLY A 58 6.40 -3.87 21.80
CA GLY A 58 5.78 -2.61 21.36
C GLY A 58 4.96 -2.69 20.07
N TRP A 59 4.69 -3.90 19.56
CA TRP A 59 3.73 -4.12 18.48
C TRP A 59 2.29 -3.97 18.98
N GLN A 60 1.50 -3.17 18.26
CA GLN A 60 0.12 -2.88 18.59
C GLN A 60 -0.84 -3.57 17.61
N ARG A 61 -2.02 -3.93 18.09
CA ARG A 61 -3.13 -4.40 17.25
C ARG A 61 -3.88 -3.22 16.68
N LEU A 62 -4.38 -3.36 15.45
CA LEU A 62 -5.27 -2.36 14.87
C LEU A 62 -6.62 -2.39 15.60
N ALA A 63 -7.06 -1.22 16.09
CA ALA A 63 -8.32 -1.11 16.83
C ALA A 63 -9.57 -1.12 15.92
N ARG A 64 -9.39 -1.00 14.60
CA ARG A 64 -10.46 -0.87 13.61
C ARG A 64 -10.38 -2.00 12.60
N ARG A 65 -11.50 -2.30 11.94
CA ARG A 65 -11.59 -3.27 10.83
C ARG A 65 -10.76 -2.88 9.58
N SER A 66 -10.17 -1.68 9.56
CA SER A 66 -9.31 -1.20 8.50
C SER A 66 -7.92 -0.86 9.04
N ILE A 67 -6.91 -1.03 8.18
CA ILE A 67 -5.51 -0.73 8.47
C ILE A 67 -5.31 0.78 8.35
N ASN A 68 -5.67 1.48 9.42
CA ASN A 68 -5.59 2.93 9.54
C ASN A 68 -5.02 3.27 10.92
N VAL A 69 -3.84 3.89 10.93
CA VAL A 69 -3.12 4.24 12.15
C VAL A 69 -3.14 5.75 12.43
N GLY A 70 -3.95 6.51 11.69
CA GLY A 70 -4.03 7.96 11.88
C GLY A 70 -2.81 8.71 11.31
N LYS A 71 -2.72 9.99 11.67
CA LYS A 71 -1.55 10.82 11.36
C LYS A 71 -0.42 10.46 12.33
N GLN A 72 0.71 10.03 11.78
CA GLN A 72 1.91 9.71 12.55
C GLN A 72 3.04 10.69 12.21
N ARG A 73 3.88 11.01 13.20
CA ARG A 73 5.03 11.92 13.02
C ARG A 73 6.25 11.20 12.43
N GLY A 74 6.39 9.90 12.70
CA GLY A 74 7.48 9.05 12.23
C GLY A 74 7.00 7.94 11.28
N PRO A 75 7.94 7.12 10.76
CA PRO A 75 7.61 5.93 9.99
C PRO A 75 6.76 4.95 10.80
N VAL A 76 5.89 4.22 10.11
CA VAL A 76 5.08 3.16 10.72
C VAL A 76 5.47 1.84 10.09
N TRP A 77 5.76 0.87 10.94
CA TRP A 77 6.01 -0.50 10.55
C TRP A 77 4.71 -1.29 10.65
N PHE A 78 4.44 -2.11 9.64
CA PHE A 78 3.38 -3.10 9.64
C PHE A 78 4.01 -4.48 9.50
N HIS A 79 3.47 -5.46 10.22
CA HIS A 79 3.93 -6.85 10.18
C HIS A 79 2.74 -7.79 10.10
N PHE A 80 2.85 -8.77 9.22
CA PHE A 80 1.92 -9.89 9.11
C PHE A 80 2.65 -11.12 8.56
N ARG A 81 2.04 -12.30 8.73
CA ARG A 81 2.59 -13.57 8.26
C ARG A 81 1.71 -14.15 7.17
N VAL A 82 2.36 -14.74 6.17
CA VAL A 82 1.70 -15.42 5.06
C VAL A 82 2.21 -16.85 4.99
N ALA A 83 1.29 -17.82 4.95
CA ALA A 83 1.62 -19.23 4.89
C ALA A 83 1.12 -19.88 3.59
N ASN A 84 2.00 -20.64 2.94
CA ASN A 84 1.64 -21.49 1.82
C ASN A 84 1.39 -22.92 2.31
N GLN A 85 0.13 -23.33 2.32
CA GLN A 85 -0.27 -24.68 2.73
C GLN A 85 -0.29 -25.68 1.56
N THR A 86 0.13 -25.27 0.36
CA THR A 86 0.16 -26.13 -0.81
C THR A 86 1.51 -26.83 -0.96
N ALA A 87 1.53 -27.89 -1.77
CA ALA A 87 2.73 -28.69 -2.04
C ALA A 87 3.65 -28.07 -3.12
N ALA A 88 3.27 -26.93 -3.71
CA ALA A 88 4.04 -26.24 -4.73
C ALA A 88 4.37 -24.82 -4.27
N GLU A 89 5.46 -24.25 -4.79
CA GLU A 89 5.75 -22.83 -4.60
C GLU A 89 4.64 -21.97 -5.23
N VAL A 90 4.30 -20.86 -4.57
CA VAL A 90 3.31 -19.90 -5.08
C VAL A 90 3.91 -18.50 -5.18
N GLN A 91 3.69 -17.86 -6.33
CA GLN A 91 3.96 -16.44 -6.50
C GLN A 91 2.74 -15.64 -6.07
N ARG A 92 2.96 -14.57 -5.29
CA ARG A 92 1.92 -13.67 -4.82
C ARG A 92 2.32 -12.22 -5.01
N LEU A 93 1.32 -11.36 -5.13
CA LEU A 93 1.48 -9.92 -5.25
C LEU A 93 0.84 -9.25 -4.05
N LEU A 94 1.61 -8.51 -3.27
CA LEU A 94 1.07 -7.62 -2.25
C LEU A 94 0.72 -6.29 -2.91
N GLU A 95 -0.56 -5.93 -2.90
CA GLU A 95 -1.06 -4.64 -3.34
C GLU A 95 -1.34 -3.74 -2.12
N ILE A 96 -0.81 -2.52 -2.16
CA ILE A 96 -1.17 -1.43 -1.25
C ILE A 96 -1.95 -0.39 -2.05
N ARG A 97 -3.25 -0.31 -1.83
CA ARG A 97 -4.16 0.59 -2.55
C ARG A 97 -4.11 2.02 -2.00
N TRP A 98 -2.92 2.63 -2.03
CA TRP A 98 -2.70 4.02 -1.66
C TRP A 98 -1.46 4.59 -2.36
N ILE A 99 -1.63 5.24 -3.51
CA ILE A 99 -0.50 5.75 -4.31
C ILE A 99 0.22 6.95 -3.65
N ASN A 100 -0.47 7.69 -2.78
CA ASN A 100 0.03 8.92 -2.17
C ASN A 100 0.96 8.70 -0.96
N LEU A 101 1.75 7.61 -0.97
CA LEU A 101 2.77 7.34 0.04
C LEU A 101 4.07 8.03 -0.37
N ARG A 102 4.68 8.76 0.56
CA ARG A 102 5.99 9.38 0.32
C ARG A 102 7.04 8.30 0.10
N MET A 103 6.98 7.26 0.92
CA MET A 103 7.91 6.14 0.92
C MET A 103 7.21 4.92 1.49
N VAL A 104 7.45 3.78 0.86
CA VAL A 104 7.03 2.47 1.30
C VAL A 104 8.16 1.48 1.02
N GLU A 105 8.60 0.80 2.05
CA GLU A 105 9.55 -0.30 1.93
C GLU A 105 8.86 -1.60 2.25
N PHE A 106 9.16 -2.61 1.47
CA PHE A 106 8.64 -3.95 1.60
C PHE A 106 9.81 -4.89 1.90
N PHE A 107 9.63 -5.73 2.92
CA PHE A 107 10.56 -6.78 3.28
C PHE A 107 9.79 -8.10 3.39
N ALA A 108 10.25 -9.14 2.69
CA ALA A 108 9.74 -10.50 2.82
C ALA A 108 10.85 -11.42 3.34
N ILE A 109 10.64 -12.00 4.51
CA ILE A 109 11.61 -12.87 5.18
C ILE A 109 11.06 -14.30 5.17
N ASN A 110 11.71 -15.19 4.44
CA ASN A 110 11.38 -16.61 4.49
C ASN A 110 11.98 -17.25 5.76
N ARG A 111 11.13 -17.82 6.61
CA ARG A 111 11.58 -18.44 7.87
C ARG A 111 12.39 -19.73 7.69
N VAL A 112 12.22 -20.42 6.57
CA VAL A 112 12.88 -21.70 6.30
C VAL A 112 14.28 -21.47 5.73
N THR A 113 14.38 -20.60 4.72
CA THR A 113 15.65 -20.34 4.03
C THR A 113 16.43 -19.15 4.59
N GLY A 114 15.79 -18.30 5.40
CA GLY A 114 16.37 -17.05 5.88
C GLY A 114 16.52 -15.97 4.79
N ARG A 115 16.02 -16.24 3.56
CA ARG A 115 16.08 -15.28 2.45
C ARG A 115 15.26 -14.03 2.78
N VAL A 116 15.86 -12.86 2.54
CA VAL A 116 15.23 -11.55 2.72
C VAL A 116 15.15 -10.87 1.36
N ASP A 117 13.93 -10.73 0.83
CA ASP A 117 13.67 -9.91 -0.35
C ASP A 117 13.25 -8.51 0.10
N THR A 118 13.89 -7.47 -0.45
CA THR A 118 13.63 -6.06 -0.10
C THR A 118 13.30 -5.25 -1.35
N GLN A 119 12.27 -4.42 -1.27
CA GLN A 119 11.85 -3.52 -2.34
C GLN A 119 11.48 -2.16 -1.73
N VAL A 120 11.81 -1.07 -2.42
CA VAL A 120 11.54 0.30 -1.95
C VAL A 120 10.85 1.06 -3.06
N GLU A 121 9.71 1.66 -2.73
CA GLU A 121 8.85 2.41 -3.63
C GLU A 121 8.35 3.69 -2.97
N GLY A 122 7.81 4.62 -3.75
CA GLY A 122 7.17 5.83 -3.22
C GLY A 122 7.25 7.01 -4.18
N LEU A 123 6.56 8.10 -3.83
CA LEU A 123 6.53 9.33 -4.65
C LEU A 123 7.91 9.98 -4.87
N GLY A 124 8.94 9.59 -4.12
CA GLY A 124 10.31 10.08 -4.27
C GLY A 124 11.28 9.09 -4.95
N PHE A 125 10.81 7.93 -5.39
CA PHE A 125 11.64 6.90 -5.99
C PHE A 125 11.33 6.75 -7.49
N PRO A 126 12.33 6.40 -8.33
CA PRO A 126 12.07 6.04 -9.72
C PRO A 126 11.09 4.86 -9.77
N LYS A 127 9.99 5.01 -10.51
CA LYS A 127 9.05 3.91 -10.68
C LYS A 127 9.71 2.83 -11.55
N PRO A 128 9.63 1.53 -11.18
CA PRO A 128 10.12 0.47 -12.04
C PRO A 128 9.35 0.45 -13.36
N ASP A 129 10.03 0.19 -14.47
CA ASP A 129 9.42 0.08 -15.82
C ASP A 129 8.27 -0.95 -15.90
N HIS A 130 8.23 -1.89 -14.97
CA HIS A 130 7.23 -2.96 -14.85
C HIS A 130 6.10 -2.64 -13.86
N SER A 131 6.11 -1.48 -13.20
CA SER A 131 4.99 -0.98 -12.40
C SER A 131 3.87 -0.50 -13.33
N LEU A 132 3.18 -1.45 -13.97
CA LEU A 132 1.97 -1.21 -14.77
C LEU A 132 0.78 -0.68 -13.92
N SER A 133 0.95 -0.66 -12.60
CA SER A 133 -0.02 -0.20 -11.61
C SER A 133 0.22 1.25 -11.21
N ASN A 134 -0.28 2.18 -12.02
CA ASN A 134 -0.22 3.62 -11.72
C ASN A 134 -1.19 4.06 -10.60
N THR A 135 -1.91 3.13 -9.98
CA THR A 135 -2.99 3.44 -9.02
C THR A 135 -2.79 2.79 -7.64
N SER A 136 -1.77 1.93 -7.50
CA SER A 136 -1.44 1.21 -6.26
C SER A 136 0.01 0.73 -6.28
N TRP A 137 0.62 0.51 -5.11
CA TRP A 137 1.95 -0.10 -5.01
C TRP A 137 1.83 -1.62 -5.02
N ILE A 138 2.66 -2.31 -5.80
CA ILE A 138 2.63 -3.76 -5.94
C ILE A 138 4.02 -4.33 -5.64
N PHE A 139 4.07 -5.29 -4.74
CA PHE A 139 5.30 -5.99 -4.35
C PHE A 139 5.15 -7.48 -4.63
N PRO A 140 5.84 -8.03 -5.65
CA PRO A 140 5.89 -9.46 -5.86
C PRO A 140 6.71 -10.14 -4.76
N PHE A 141 6.24 -11.30 -4.30
CA PHE A 141 6.98 -12.17 -3.40
C PHE A 141 6.64 -13.64 -3.66
N GLN A 142 7.55 -14.52 -3.27
CA GLN A 142 7.40 -15.97 -3.43
C GLN A 142 7.23 -16.62 -2.06
N VAL A 143 6.40 -17.67 -2.02
CA VAL A 143 6.20 -18.49 -0.81
C VAL A 143 6.40 -19.95 -1.20
N GLU A 144 7.49 -20.54 -0.73
CA GLU A 144 7.83 -21.95 -0.93
C GLU A 144 6.74 -22.89 -0.38
N ALA A 145 6.69 -24.12 -0.88
CA ALA A 145 5.74 -25.14 -0.43
C ALA A 145 5.86 -25.39 1.08
N GLY A 146 4.75 -25.30 1.81
CA GLY A 146 4.73 -25.49 3.27
C GLY A 146 5.40 -24.38 4.09
N ALA A 147 5.95 -23.34 3.45
CA ALA A 147 6.70 -22.30 4.14
C ALA A 147 5.80 -21.17 4.67
N THR A 148 6.34 -20.42 5.63
CA THR A 148 5.76 -19.18 6.14
C THR A 148 6.74 -18.03 5.92
N VAL A 149 6.24 -16.94 5.37
CA VAL A 149 7.00 -15.70 5.11
C VAL A 149 6.49 -14.62 6.06
N ASP A 150 7.42 -13.95 6.75
CA ASP A 150 7.12 -12.72 7.49
C ASP A 150 7.24 -11.53 6.55
N ILE A 151 6.17 -10.75 6.46
CA ILE A 151 6.15 -9.54 5.64
C ILE A 151 6.17 -8.33 6.56
N TYR A 152 7.15 -7.47 6.34
CA TYR A 152 7.26 -6.17 7.00
C TYR A 152 7.11 -5.05 5.98
N ILE A 153 6.39 -4.01 6.36
CA ILE A 153 6.21 -2.82 5.53
C ILE A 153 6.55 -1.59 6.36
N ARG A 154 7.50 -0.79 5.90
CA ARG A 154 7.80 0.52 6.48
C ARG A 154 7.12 1.57 5.62
N ALA A 155 6.11 2.25 6.14
CA ALA A 155 5.41 3.30 5.42
C ALA A 155 5.62 4.66 6.09
N GLN A 156 5.86 5.69 5.27
CA GLN A 156 5.88 7.08 5.71
C GLN A 156 4.96 7.92 4.83
N SER A 157 4.08 8.70 5.46
CA SER A 157 3.21 9.66 4.77
C SER A 157 3.16 10.99 5.52
N ARG A 158 2.96 12.08 4.78
CA ARG A 158 2.66 13.40 5.36
C ARG A 158 1.23 13.50 5.90
N TYR A 159 0.36 12.63 5.40
CA TYR A 159 -1.06 12.59 5.74
C TYR A 159 -1.38 11.37 6.61
N ASN A 160 -2.68 11.10 6.78
CA ASN A 160 -3.14 9.92 7.50
C ASN A 160 -2.60 8.64 6.82
N VAL A 161 -2.01 7.74 7.62
CA VAL A 161 -1.47 6.48 7.15
C VAL A 161 -2.59 5.44 7.15
N MET A 162 -3.24 5.31 6.00
CA MET A 162 -4.23 4.29 5.71
C MET A 162 -3.70 3.41 4.58
N LEU A 163 -3.44 2.13 4.86
CA LEU A 163 -2.90 1.18 3.89
C LEU A 163 -3.87 0.02 3.71
N PRO A 164 -4.83 0.11 2.78
CA PRO A 164 -5.59 -1.06 2.37
C PRO A 164 -4.63 -2.04 1.69
N MET A 165 -4.36 -3.17 2.35
CA MET A 165 -3.41 -4.18 1.87
C MET A 165 -4.15 -5.45 1.43
N PHE A 166 -3.77 -5.95 0.26
CA PHE A 166 -4.37 -7.11 -0.37
C PHE A 166 -3.27 -8.02 -0.91
N VAL A 167 -3.44 -9.32 -0.76
CA VAL A 167 -2.56 -10.33 -1.36
C VAL A 167 -3.30 -10.99 -2.50
N TRP A 168 -2.66 -11.03 -3.66
CA TRP A 168 -3.28 -11.46 -4.90
C TRP A 168 -2.51 -12.59 -5.56
N GLN A 169 -3.24 -13.39 -6.34
CA GLN A 169 -2.66 -14.13 -7.46
C GLN A 169 -2.38 -13.17 -8.63
N PRO A 170 -1.28 -13.37 -9.38
CA PRO A 170 -0.93 -12.47 -10.49
C PRO A 170 -2.05 -12.24 -11.50
N GLU A 171 -2.72 -13.30 -11.92
CA GLU A 171 -3.80 -13.26 -12.92
C GLU A 171 -5.03 -12.52 -12.38
N ALA A 172 -5.42 -12.83 -11.14
CA ALA A 172 -6.56 -12.18 -10.49
C ALA A 172 -6.36 -10.67 -10.31
N LEU A 173 -5.13 -10.23 -10.03
CA LEU A 173 -4.82 -8.80 -9.94
C LEU A 173 -4.95 -8.11 -11.30
N GLN A 174 -4.54 -8.77 -12.39
CA GLN A 174 -4.67 -8.21 -13.74
C GLN A 174 -6.14 -8.00 -14.11
N ASP A 175 -6.99 -9.00 -13.88
CA ASP A 175 -8.43 -8.91 -14.16
C ASP A 175 -9.08 -7.80 -13.32
N HIS A 176 -8.76 -7.73 -12.03
CA HIS A 176 -9.29 -6.69 -11.15
C HIS A 176 -8.79 -5.29 -11.52
N GLN A 177 -7.55 -5.15 -12.01
CA GLN A 177 -7.07 -3.87 -12.51
C GLN A 177 -7.84 -3.41 -13.74
N VAL A 178 -8.16 -4.31 -14.67
CA VAL A 178 -8.98 -3.99 -15.84
C VAL A 178 -10.35 -3.48 -15.39
N GLU A 179 -11.03 -4.21 -14.49
CA GLU A 179 -12.32 -3.77 -13.95
C GLU A 179 -12.21 -2.39 -13.28
N ARG A 180 -11.17 -2.17 -12.47
CA ARG A 180 -10.92 -0.88 -11.82
C ARG A 180 -10.74 0.26 -12.82
N TYR A 181 -10.02 0.04 -13.92
CA TYR A 181 -9.86 1.06 -14.97
C TYR A 181 -11.17 1.34 -15.71
N VAL A 182 -12.05 0.35 -15.89
CA VAL A 182 -13.39 0.57 -16.44
C VAL A 182 -14.20 1.51 -15.53
N TRP A 183 -14.17 1.29 -14.21
CA TRP A 183 -14.83 2.18 -13.25
C TRP A 183 -14.25 3.59 -13.25
N TYR A 184 -12.93 3.74 -13.32
CA TYR A 184 -12.30 5.05 -13.50
C TYR A 184 -12.74 5.71 -14.81
N GLY A 185 -12.73 4.98 -15.93
CA GLY A 185 -13.17 5.49 -17.22
C GLY A 185 -14.61 6.00 -17.19
N LEU A 186 -15.52 5.28 -16.54
CA LEU A 186 -16.90 5.71 -16.35
C LEU A 186 -16.99 6.97 -15.48
N ALA A 187 -16.32 6.99 -14.33
CA ALA A 187 -16.35 8.13 -13.41
C ALA A 187 -15.79 9.40 -14.05
N PHE A 188 -14.61 9.33 -14.67
CA PHE A 188 -14.01 10.45 -15.39
C PHE A 188 -14.82 10.83 -16.63
N GLY A 189 -15.47 9.88 -17.30
CA GLY A 189 -16.38 10.14 -18.42
C GLY A 189 -17.59 10.97 -18.01
N VAL A 190 -18.21 10.68 -16.86
CA VAL A 190 -19.31 11.48 -16.31
C VAL A 190 -18.84 12.90 -15.98
N LEU A 191 -17.67 13.05 -15.33
CA LEU A 191 -17.09 14.36 -15.04
C LEU A 191 -16.79 15.16 -16.32
N ALA A 192 -16.26 14.51 -17.35
CA ALA A 192 -15.98 15.13 -18.63
C ALA A 192 -17.28 15.55 -19.36
N ALA A 193 -18.31 14.70 -19.38
CA ALA A 193 -19.61 15.04 -19.95
C ALA A 193 -20.24 16.25 -19.24
N MET A 194 -20.13 16.29 -17.92
CA MET A 194 -20.60 17.41 -17.10
C MET A 194 -19.82 18.71 -17.38
N LEU A 195 -18.51 18.63 -17.57
CA LEU A 195 -17.67 19.76 -17.98
C LEU A 195 -18.09 20.28 -19.37
N LEU A 196 -18.23 19.40 -20.36
CA LEU A 196 -18.63 19.73 -21.73
C LEU A 196 -20.05 20.31 -21.78
N TYR A 197 -20.96 19.77 -20.98
CA TYR A 197 -22.32 20.30 -20.84
C TYR A 197 -22.28 21.76 -20.36
N ASN A 198 -21.56 22.05 -19.27
CA ASN A 198 -21.47 23.41 -18.74
C ASN A 198 -20.74 24.36 -19.70
N LEU A 199 -19.72 23.89 -20.43
CA LEU A 199 -19.07 24.68 -21.47
C LEU A 199 -20.03 25.02 -22.62
N SER A 200 -20.86 24.07 -23.07
CA SER A 200 -21.84 24.33 -24.12
C SER A 200 -22.88 25.36 -23.65
N LEU A 201 -23.39 25.24 -22.42
CA LEU A 201 -24.27 26.25 -21.83
C LEU A 201 -23.63 27.63 -21.79
N TYR A 202 -22.35 27.75 -21.42
CA TYR A 202 -21.64 29.02 -21.47
C TYR A 202 -21.60 29.61 -22.89
N VAL A 203 -21.30 28.79 -23.91
CA VAL A 203 -21.24 29.25 -25.31
C VAL A 203 -22.58 29.83 -25.78
N PHE A 204 -23.70 29.18 -25.41
CA PHE A 204 -25.05 29.59 -25.83
C PHE A 204 -25.65 30.72 -24.99
N THR A 205 -25.52 30.66 -23.66
CA THR A 205 -26.14 31.64 -22.75
C THR A 205 -25.26 32.84 -22.46
N ARG A 206 -23.93 32.71 -22.61
CA ARG A 206 -22.91 33.70 -22.25
C ARG A 206 -22.93 34.15 -20.78
N TYR A 207 -23.61 33.41 -19.90
CA TYR A 207 -23.57 33.70 -18.47
C TYR A 207 -22.28 33.17 -17.84
N SER A 208 -21.52 34.08 -17.22
CA SER A 208 -20.21 33.77 -16.60
C SER A 208 -20.29 32.70 -15.50
N SER A 209 -21.46 32.49 -14.89
CA SER A 209 -21.69 31.43 -13.91
C SER A 209 -21.33 30.03 -14.46
N TYR A 210 -21.66 29.75 -15.73
CA TYR A 210 -21.33 28.47 -16.36
C TYR A 210 -19.83 28.31 -16.61
N LEU A 211 -19.13 29.41 -16.94
CA LEU A 211 -17.68 29.38 -17.08
C LEU A 211 -16.99 29.04 -15.76
N PHE A 212 -17.40 29.67 -14.66
CA PHE A 212 -16.87 29.34 -13.32
C PHE A 212 -17.13 27.89 -12.95
N TYR A 213 -18.31 27.36 -13.29
CA TYR A 213 -18.63 25.96 -13.06
C TYR A 213 -17.73 25.02 -13.87
N SER A 214 -17.47 25.33 -15.14
CA SER A 214 -16.55 24.56 -15.97
C SER A 214 -15.12 24.58 -15.43
N VAL A 215 -14.60 25.74 -15.00
CA VAL A 215 -13.27 25.84 -14.38
C VAL A 215 -13.19 25.02 -13.09
N TYR A 216 -14.23 25.07 -12.26
CA TYR A 216 -14.31 24.26 -11.06
C TYR A 216 -14.32 22.76 -11.37
N ALA A 217 -15.16 22.31 -12.31
CA ALA A 217 -15.23 20.91 -12.73
C ALA A 217 -13.90 20.41 -13.30
N ALA A 218 -13.23 21.22 -14.14
CA ALA A 218 -11.89 20.90 -14.64
C ALA A 218 -10.87 20.76 -13.50
N SER A 219 -10.93 21.64 -12.50
CA SER A 219 -10.04 21.59 -11.33
C SER A 219 -10.26 20.30 -10.51
N ILE A 220 -11.51 19.87 -10.35
CA ILE A 220 -11.84 18.58 -9.71
C ILE A 220 -11.30 17.41 -10.51
N ILE A 221 -11.42 17.40 -11.85
CA ILE A 221 -10.88 16.34 -12.70
C ILE A 221 -9.36 16.23 -12.53
N VAL A 222 -8.64 17.35 -12.56
CA VAL A 222 -7.18 17.39 -12.34
C VAL A 222 -6.81 16.89 -10.95
N TYR A 223 -7.56 17.30 -9.92
CA TYR A 223 -7.37 16.83 -8.55
C TYR A 223 -7.54 15.32 -8.42
N GLU A 224 -8.62 14.75 -8.99
CA GLU A 224 -8.90 13.32 -8.96
C GLU A 224 -7.86 12.50 -9.74
N PHE A 225 -7.36 13.02 -10.87
CA PHE A 225 -6.27 12.36 -11.60
C PHE A 225 -4.99 12.23 -10.76
N GLY A 226 -4.64 13.27 -9.99
CA GLY A 226 -3.49 13.24 -9.09
C GLY A 226 -3.75 12.33 -7.87
N LEU A 227 -4.95 12.36 -7.32
CA LEU A 227 -5.31 11.58 -6.13
C LEU A 227 -5.34 10.07 -6.42
N THR A 228 -5.90 9.67 -7.56
CA THR A 228 -6.05 8.26 -7.95
C THR A 228 -4.80 7.68 -8.59
N GLY A 229 -3.88 8.52 -9.08
CA GLY A 229 -2.71 8.12 -9.86
C GLY A 229 -3.02 7.75 -11.32
N VAL A 230 -4.29 7.78 -11.74
CA VAL A 230 -4.70 7.52 -13.13
C VAL A 230 -4.07 8.53 -14.09
N GLY A 231 -3.87 9.78 -13.64
CA GLY A 231 -3.22 10.81 -14.43
C GLY A 231 -1.80 10.42 -14.86
N ASP A 232 -1.07 9.66 -14.05
CA ASP A 232 0.29 9.21 -14.37
C ASP A 232 0.28 8.29 -15.59
N ARG A 233 -0.82 7.56 -15.83
CA ARG A 233 -0.97 6.71 -17.01
C ARG A 233 -1.43 7.49 -18.24
N LEU A 234 -2.40 8.39 -18.07
CA LEU A 234 -3.15 8.97 -19.20
C LEU A 234 -2.70 10.37 -19.60
N VAL A 235 -2.24 11.19 -18.64
CA VAL A 235 -2.06 12.63 -18.85
C VAL A 235 -0.59 13.00 -18.78
N TRP A 236 0.09 12.70 -17.67
CA TRP A 236 1.44 13.17 -17.43
C TRP A 236 2.53 12.12 -17.64
N GLY A 237 2.26 10.82 -17.65
CA GLY A 237 3.29 9.81 -17.93
C GLY A 237 3.97 10.02 -19.30
N ALA A 238 3.18 10.32 -20.33
CA ALA A 238 3.72 10.66 -21.66
C ALA A 238 4.41 12.04 -21.69
N ALA A 239 3.96 12.99 -20.87
CA ALA A 239 4.48 14.36 -20.86
C ALA A 239 5.72 14.55 -19.97
N LEU A 240 5.87 13.75 -18.90
CA LEU A 240 6.95 13.83 -17.90
C LEU A 240 8.06 12.80 -18.12
N ALA A 241 7.85 11.76 -18.94
CA ALA A 241 8.89 10.78 -19.28
C ALA A 241 10.23 11.39 -19.74
N PRO A 242 10.27 12.52 -20.50
CA PRO A 242 11.54 13.17 -20.84
C PRO A 242 12.24 13.78 -19.62
N VAL A 243 11.49 14.34 -18.67
CA VAL A 243 12.01 15.08 -17.51
C VAL A 243 12.67 14.14 -16.50
N GLU A 244 12.07 12.98 -16.25
CA GLU A 244 12.61 11.98 -15.31
C GLU A 244 13.94 11.39 -15.80
N ARG A 245 14.08 11.17 -17.13
CA ARG A 245 15.35 10.72 -17.74
C ARG A 245 16.49 11.74 -17.59
N PHE A 246 16.19 13.03 -17.52
CA PHE A 246 17.22 14.05 -17.30
C PHE A 246 17.69 14.10 -15.85
N CYS A 247 16.80 13.89 -14.88
CA CYS A 247 17.14 13.87 -13.46
C CYS A 247 17.85 12.59 -13.02
N SER A 248 17.57 11.43 -13.63
CA SER A 248 18.25 10.17 -13.31
C SER A 248 19.72 10.12 -13.76
N VAL A 249 20.11 10.97 -14.73
CA VAL A 249 21.50 11.05 -15.22
C VAL A 249 22.40 11.89 -14.31
N HIS A 250 21.83 12.64 -13.36
CA HIS A 250 22.57 13.61 -12.53
C HIS A 250 22.55 13.31 -11.01
N LEU A 251 22.09 12.12 -10.60
CA LEU A 251 22.20 11.67 -9.21
C LEU A 251 23.44 10.75 -9.08
N PRO A 252 24.51 11.18 -8.38
CA PRO A 252 25.68 10.36 -8.10
C PRO A 252 25.42 9.25 -7.08
#